data_AF-Q5BXI6-F1
#
_entry.id   AF-Q5BXI6-F1
#
_cell.length_a   1.000
_cell.length_b   1.000
_cell.length_c   1.000
_cell.angle_alpha   90.00
_cell.angle_beta   90.00
_cell.angle_gamma   90.00
#
_symmetry.space_group_name_H-M   'P 1'
#
loop_
_entity.id
_entity.type
_entity.pdbx_description
1 polymer ?
#
loop_
_entity_poly.entity_id
_entity_poly.type
_entity_poly.pdbx_seq_one_letter_code
_entity_poly.pdbx_strand_id
1 'polypeptide(L)'
;DTISVLSKMQLKERCLVVIALITGRNFPYRRTYHLICEAKFNNEVLSTDPVEHNEEPQFEQEIAWDLDKTSLKQHRLQRSALKVTVSAVDSQSPVREQVGFFMLDLRSCSTEKVYKWYRLLHSKYKNNPAVFASIYLDADGQELVPNSKMKTGLAMSLSKA
;
A
#
# COMPACT_ATOMS: atom_id res chain seq x y z
N ASP A 1 -3.26 5.20 41.11
CA ASP A 1 -2.74 3.93 40.56
C ASP A 1 -2.31 4.02 39.09
N THR A 2 -1.35 4.89 38.78
CA THR A 2 -0.75 5.06 37.43
C THR A 2 -0.06 3.78 36.94
N ILE A 3 0.42 2.94 37.86
CA ILE A 3 1.07 1.65 37.57
C ILE A 3 0.08 0.64 36.97
N SER A 4 -1.21 0.70 37.34
CA SER A 4 -2.28 -0.18 36.80
C SER A 4 -2.68 0.17 35.35
N VAL A 5 -2.44 1.41 34.93
CA VAL A 5 -2.76 1.88 33.57
C VAL A 5 -1.65 1.47 32.59
N LEU A 6 -0.38 1.59 33.00
CA LEU A 6 0.77 1.16 32.19
C LEU A 6 0.79 -0.36 31.95
N SER A 7 0.33 -1.17 32.92
CA SER A 7 0.23 -2.64 32.75
C SER A 7 -0.82 -3.09 31.72
N LYS A 8 -1.62 -2.15 31.18
CA LYS A 8 -2.65 -2.39 30.16
C LYS A 8 -2.26 -1.90 28.77
N MET A 9 -1.06 -1.35 28.59
CA MET A 9 -0.56 -0.88 27.30
C MET A 9 0.42 -1.90 26.71
N GLN A 10 0.33 -2.14 25.41
CA GLN A 10 1.25 -2.95 24.63
C GLN A 10 1.97 -2.04 23.62
N LEU A 11 3.30 -2.10 23.58
CA LEU A 11 4.05 -1.50 22.47
C LEU A 11 3.72 -2.27 21.18
N LYS A 12 3.22 -1.56 20.18
CA LYS A 12 3.21 -2.03 18.80
C LYS A 12 4.31 -1.31 18.03
N GLU A 13 5.26 -2.10 17.54
CA GLU A 13 6.21 -1.61 16.56
C GLU A 13 5.50 -1.49 15.21
N ARG A 14 5.45 -0.26 14.68
CA ARG A 14 4.86 0.07 13.39
C ARG A 14 5.94 0.11 12.31
N CYS A 15 5.51 -0.01 11.06
CA CYS A 15 6.32 0.23 9.88
C CYS A 15 5.41 0.68 8.74
N LEU A 16 5.95 1.48 7.83
CA LEU A 16 5.27 1.84 6.59
C LEU A 16 5.68 0.87 5.49
N VAL A 17 4.71 0.29 4.81
CA VAL A 17 4.94 -0.35 3.51
C VAL A 17 4.80 0.73 2.45
N VAL A 18 5.91 1.09 1.82
CA VAL A 18 5.97 2.19 0.84
C VAL A 18 6.11 1.63 -0.56
N ILE A 19 5.32 2.16 -1.49
CA ILE A 19 5.49 1.97 -2.93
C ILE A 19 5.92 3.31 -3.51
N ALA A 20 7.13 3.34 -4.07
CA ALA A 20 7.63 4.49 -4.81
C ALA A 20 7.44 4.27 -6.31
N LEU A 21 6.74 5.20 -6.96
CA LEU A 21 6.49 5.23 -8.39
C LEU A 21 7.32 6.39 -8.95
N ILE A 22 8.31 6.10 -9.80
CA ILE A 22 9.26 7.10 -10.26
C ILE A 22 8.89 7.62 -11.64
N THR A 23 8.92 6.75 -12.65
CA THR A 23 8.67 7.14 -14.05
C THR A 23 8.11 5.96 -14.84
N GLY A 24 7.50 6.23 -15.99
CA GLY A 24 7.07 5.23 -16.96
C GLY A 24 7.94 5.22 -18.21
N ARG A 25 7.75 4.20 -19.05
CA ARG A 25 8.28 4.14 -20.41
C ARG A 25 7.36 3.38 -21.34
N ASN A 26 7.48 3.64 -22.64
CA ASN A 26 6.71 2.98 -23.70
C ASN A 26 5.19 3.13 -23.55
N PHE A 27 4.73 4.21 -22.92
CA PHE A 27 3.32 4.58 -22.96
C PHE A 27 3.01 5.25 -24.31
N PRO A 28 1.79 5.14 -24.85
CA PRO A 28 1.39 5.97 -25.98
C PRO A 28 1.05 7.38 -25.49
N TYR A 29 1.37 8.42 -26.24
CA TYR A 29 0.90 9.77 -25.92
C TYR A 29 -0.62 9.91 -26.07
N ARG A 30 -1.29 10.48 -25.06
CA ARG A 30 -2.73 10.78 -25.06
C ARG A 30 -2.98 12.20 -24.51
N ARG A 31 -3.07 13.18 -25.40
CA ARG A 31 -3.13 14.64 -25.13
C ARG A 31 -4.03 15.10 -23.98
N THR A 32 -5.23 14.55 -23.83
CA THR A 32 -6.21 14.98 -22.80
C THR A 32 -6.25 14.07 -21.59
N TYR A 33 -5.43 13.01 -21.58
CA TYR A 33 -5.46 12.00 -20.54
C TYR A 33 -4.33 12.21 -19.54
N HIS A 34 -4.61 11.75 -18.33
CA HIS A 34 -3.66 11.65 -17.25
C HIS A 34 -3.61 10.22 -16.74
N LEU A 35 -2.47 9.81 -16.20
CA LEU A 35 -2.27 8.51 -15.57
C LEU A 35 -2.42 8.64 -14.06
N ILE A 36 -3.11 7.68 -13.46
CA ILE A 36 -3.23 7.53 -12.01
C ILE A 36 -2.83 6.09 -11.67
N CYS A 37 -1.94 5.92 -10.69
CA CYS A 37 -1.62 4.63 -10.12
C CYS A 37 -2.41 4.46 -8.82
N GLU A 38 -3.05 3.30 -8.64
CA GLU A 38 -3.84 2.98 -7.47
C GLU A 38 -3.47 1.59 -6.95
N ALA A 39 -3.36 1.45 -5.64
CA ALA A 39 -3.17 0.17 -4.99
C ALA A 39 -4.09 0.03 -3.79
N LYS A 40 -4.48 -1.21 -3.52
CA LYS A 40 -5.31 -1.58 -2.37
C LYS A 40 -4.54 -2.52 -1.46
N PHE A 41 -4.47 -2.18 -0.18
CA PHE A 41 -3.88 -3.01 0.84
C PHE A 41 -4.64 -2.84 2.16
N ASN A 42 -4.94 -3.95 2.86
CA ASN A 42 -5.70 -3.94 4.12
C ASN A 42 -7.00 -3.11 4.12
N ASN A 43 -7.77 -3.25 3.05
CA ASN A 43 -9.02 -2.50 2.79
C ASN A 43 -8.87 -0.99 2.58
N GLU A 44 -7.65 -0.47 2.58
CA GLU A 44 -7.35 0.91 2.25
C GLU A 44 -6.86 1.01 0.81
N VAL A 45 -7.39 1.98 0.08
CA VAL A 45 -7.02 2.28 -1.30
C VAL A 45 -6.28 3.60 -1.31
N LEU A 46 -5.07 3.61 -1.85
CA LEU A 46 -4.27 4.81 -2.04
C LEU A 46 -4.01 5.00 -3.54
N SER A 47 -4.01 6.24 -3.98
CA SER A 47 -3.74 6.62 -5.36
C SER A 47 -2.77 7.79 -5.45
N THR A 48 -2.03 7.85 -6.55
CA THR A 48 -1.23 9.02 -6.91
C THR A 48 -2.10 10.17 -7.38
N ASP A 49 -1.51 11.35 -7.50
CA ASP A 49 -2.13 12.43 -8.27
C ASP A 49 -2.08 12.11 -9.78
N PRO A 50 -2.91 12.76 -10.61
CA PRO A 50 -2.89 12.57 -12.06
C PRO A 50 -1.60 13.15 -12.67
N VAL A 51 -0.89 12.35 -13.46
CA VAL A 51 0.30 12.78 -14.22
C VAL A 51 0.04 12.76 -15.72
N GLU A 52 0.72 13.58 -16.51
CA GLU A 52 0.48 13.65 -17.96
C GLU A 52 0.66 12.27 -18.64
N HIS A 53 -0.27 11.93 -19.53
CA HIS A 53 -0.18 10.71 -20.32
C HIS A 53 0.68 10.91 -21.57
N ASN A 54 1.99 10.83 -21.38
CA ASN A 54 3.00 10.89 -22.43
C ASN A 54 3.82 9.58 -22.51
N GLU A 55 4.86 9.52 -23.33
CA GLU A 55 5.62 8.29 -23.58
C GLU A 55 6.47 7.84 -22.36
N GLU A 56 6.88 8.82 -21.54
CA GLU A 56 7.72 8.67 -20.34
C GLU A 56 7.12 9.46 -19.16
N PRO A 57 5.96 9.03 -18.63
CA PRO A 57 5.24 9.78 -17.61
C PRO A 57 6.07 9.88 -16.32
N GLN A 58 6.16 11.07 -15.73
CA GLN A 58 6.87 11.31 -14.48
C GLN A 58 5.89 11.19 -13.31
N PHE A 59 6.05 10.15 -12.50
CA PHE A 59 5.19 9.91 -11.33
C PHE A 59 5.75 10.60 -10.10
N GLU A 60 7.02 10.32 -9.76
CA GLU A 60 7.76 10.90 -8.63
C GLU A 60 6.97 10.94 -7.30
N GLN A 61 6.16 9.91 -7.04
CA GLN A 61 5.21 9.87 -5.94
C GLN A 61 5.32 8.57 -5.15
N GLU A 62 5.03 8.66 -3.85
CA GLU A 62 5.00 7.52 -2.94
C GLU A 62 3.61 7.35 -2.34
N ILE A 63 3.19 6.10 -2.16
CA ILE A 63 1.99 5.73 -1.40
C ILE A 63 2.39 4.74 -0.32
N ALA A 64 1.87 4.92 0.89
CA ALA A 64 2.34 4.21 2.07
C ALA A 64 1.19 3.77 2.97
N TRP A 65 1.27 2.53 3.45
CA TRP A 65 0.33 1.99 4.44
C TRP A 65 1.04 1.75 5.77
N ASP A 66 0.41 2.18 6.86
CA ASP A 66 0.84 1.80 8.20
C ASP A 66 0.49 0.32 8.47
N LEU A 67 1.48 -0.41 8.97
CA LEU A 67 1.37 -1.82 9.28
C LEU A 67 2.11 -2.14 10.58
N ASP A 68 1.50 -2.96 11.44
CA ASP A 68 2.25 -3.54 12.56
C ASP A 68 3.14 -4.70 12.10
N LYS A 69 4.29 -4.89 12.78
CA LYS A 69 5.25 -5.94 12.40
C LYS A 69 4.68 -7.36 12.43
N THR A 70 3.63 -7.61 13.21
CA THR A 70 2.99 -8.93 13.28
C THR A 70 2.20 -9.20 11.99
N SER A 71 1.43 -8.22 11.53
CA SER A 71 0.69 -8.26 10.27
C SER A 71 1.63 -8.36 9.09
N LEU A 72 2.75 -7.62 9.09
CA LEU A 72 3.79 -7.76 8.06
C LEU A 72 4.32 -9.19 7.96
N LYS A 73 4.62 -9.84 9.10
CA LYS A 73 5.08 -11.25 9.12
C LYS A 73 4.02 -12.18 8.53
N GLN A 74 2.74 -11.96 8.85
CA GLN A 74 1.64 -12.77 8.29
C GLN A 74 1.50 -12.59 6.78
N HIS A 75 1.54 -11.36 6.27
CA HIS A 75 1.49 -11.09 4.84
C HIS A 75 2.65 -11.74 4.09
N ARG A 76 3.86 -11.71 4.66
CA ARG A 76 5.03 -12.40 4.09
C ARG A 76 4.85 -13.91 4.05
N LEU A 77 4.33 -14.51 5.12
CA LEU A 77 4.05 -15.95 5.20
C LEU A 77 3.00 -16.37 4.15
N GLN A 78 1.95 -15.57 4.00
CA GLN A 78 0.87 -15.79 3.05
C GLN A 78 1.22 -15.41 1.61
N ARG A 79 2.43 -14.87 1.37
CA ARG A 79 2.87 -14.40 0.05
C ARG A 79 1.90 -13.38 -0.54
N SER A 80 1.38 -12.49 0.30
CA SER A 80 0.49 -11.43 -0.14
C SER A 80 1.19 -10.59 -1.21
N ALA A 81 0.59 -10.56 -2.40
CA ALA A 81 1.01 -9.70 -3.49
C ALA A 81 0.16 -8.43 -3.47
N LEU A 82 0.77 -7.32 -3.83
CA LEU A 82 0.12 -6.02 -3.87
C LEU A 82 -0.02 -5.60 -5.34
N LYS A 83 -1.26 -5.41 -5.78
CA LYS A 83 -1.59 -5.01 -7.14
C LYS A 83 -1.58 -3.49 -7.25
N VAL A 84 -0.76 -2.96 -8.14
CA VAL A 84 -0.79 -1.56 -8.55
C VAL A 84 -1.50 -1.48 -9.90
N THR A 85 -2.68 -0.89 -9.91
CA THR A 85 -3.48 -0.64 -11.10
C THR A 85 -3.11 0.70 -11.69
N VAL A 86 -2.86 0.75 -13.00
CA VAL A 86 -2.64 2.00 -13.73
C VAL A 86 -3.90 2.30 -14.53
N SER A 87 -4.44 3.49 -14.37
CA SER A 87 -5.63 3.96 -15.08
C SER A 87 -5.35 5.25 -15.83
N ALA A 88 -6.02 5.44 -16.96
CA ALA A 88 -6.05 6.70 -17.69
C ALA A 88 -7.38 7.42 -17.41
N VAL A 89 -7.33 8.72 -17.15
CA VAL A 89 -8.49 9.58 -16.91
C VAL A 89 -8.44 10.77 -17.87
N ASP A 90 -9.56 11.11 -18.50
CA ASP A 90 -9.63 12.28 -19.37
C ASP A 90 -9.87 13.55 -18.55
N SER A 91 -9.22 14.67 -18.90
CA SER A 91 -9.46 15.98 -18.29
C SER A 91 -10.94 16.43 -18.28
N GLN A 92 -11.74 15.94 -19.23
CA GLN A 92 -13.15 16.29 -19.40
C GLN A 92 -14.11 15.26 -18.79
N SER A 93 -13.61 14.13 -18.29
CA SER A 93 -14.44 13.05 -17.77
C SER A 93 -13.81 12.40 -16.54
N PRO A 94 -14.55 12.26 -15.43
CA PRO A 94 -14.02 11.63 -14.22
C PRO A 94 -13.87 10.10 -14.37
N VAL A 95 -14.24 9.52 -15.52
CA VAL A 95 -14.20 8.07 -15.75
C VAL A 95 -12.75 7.60 -15.82
N ARG A 96 -12.38 6.71 -14.89
CA ARG A 96 -11.09 6.04 -14.89
C ARG A 96 -11.16 4.80 -15.78
N GLU A 97 -10.35 4.82 -16.84
CA GLU A 97 -10.13 3.66 -17.69
C GLU A 97 -8.92 2.87 -17.18
N GLN A 98 -9.11 1.67 -16.66
CA GLN A 98 -7.96 0.81 -16.35
C GLN A 98 -7.18 0.48 -17.63
N VAL A 99 -5.87 0.79 -17.65
CA VAL A 99 -4.98 0.54 -18.80
C VAL A 99 -4.07 -0.67 -18.60
N GLY A 100 -3.85 -1.08 -17.36
CA GLY A 100 -3.06 -2.27 -17.01
C GLY A 100 -2.80 -2.33 -15.50
N PHE A 101 -1.98 -3.27 -15.07
CA PHE A 101 -1.51 -3.34 -13.68
C PHE A 101 -0.18 -4.06 -13.57
N PHE A 102 0.50 -3.94 -12.43
CA PHE A 102 1.65 -4.78 -12.09
C PHE A 102 1.57 -5.24 -10.63
N MET A 103 2.34 -6.28 -10.30
CA MET A 103 2.32 -6.91 -8.97
C MET A 103 3.64 -6.67 -8.25
N LEU A 104 3.53 -6.30 -6.98
CA LEU A 104 4.63 -6.16 -6.04
C LEU A 104 4.52 -7.26 -4.98
N ASP A 105 5.65 -7.74 -4.46
CA ASP A 105 5.70 -8.81 -3.47
C ASP A 105 6.24 -8.28 -2.13
N LEU A 106 5.42 -8.37 -1.08
CA LEU A 106 5.77 -7.93 0.27
C LEU A 106 6.92 -8.73 0.91
N ARG A 107 7.24 -9.91 0.39
CA ARG A 107 8.43 -10.67 0.81
C ARG A 107 9.72 -10.00 0.36
N SER A 108 9.68 -9.29 -0.76
CA SER A 108 10.83 -8.57 -1.30
C SER A 108 11.04 -7.20 -0.64
N CYS A 109 10.08 -6.70 0.13
CA CYS A 109 10.24 -5.48 0.91
C CYS A 109 11.37 -5.64 1.93
N SER A 110 12.35 -4.76 1.85
CA SER A 110 13.35 -4.51 2.88
C SER A 110 13.43 -3.00 3.13
N THR A 111 14.30 -2.57 4.03
CA THR A 111 14.61 -1.14 4.20
C THR A 111 15.45 -0.57 3.05
N GLU A 112 16.02 -1.43 2.20
CA GLU A 112 16.74 -1.02 1.01
C GLU A 112 15.77 -0.70 -0.12
N LYS A 113 15.90 0.50 -0.69
CA LYS A 113 15.09 0.93 -1.83
C LYS A 113 15.64 0.32 -3.12
N VAL A 114 15.09 -0.82 -3.53
CA VAL A 114 15.47 -1.49 -4.79
C VAL A 114 14.45 -1.15 -5.88
N TYR A 115 14.87 -0.39 -6.87
CA TYR A 115 14.01 0.02 -7.99
C TYR A 115 14.15 -0.91 -9.18
N LYS A 116 13.01 -1.23 -9.81
CA LYS A 116 12.93 -2.14 -10.96
C LYS A 116 11.88 -1.67 -11.95
N TRP A 117 12.04 -2.09 -13.20
CA TRP A 117 11.01 -1.91 -14.23
C TRP A 117 9.95 -2.99 -14.14
N TYR A 118 8.70 -2.59 -13.93
CA TYR A 118 7.53 -3.44 -13.90
C TYR A 118 6.71 -3.23 -15.16
N ARG A 119 6.69 -4.22 -16.05
CA ARG A 119 5.84 -4.20 -17.24
C ARG A 119 4.36 -4.28 -16.83
N LEU A 120 3.51 -3.49 -17.46
CA LEU A 120 2.07 -3.60 -17.26
C LEU A 120 1.56 -4.94 -17.81
N LEU A 121 0.96 -5.72 -16.92
CA LEU A 121 0.16 -6.88 -17.21
C LEU A 121 -1.24 -6.46 -17.65
N HIS A 122 -1.85 -7.25 -18.53
CA HIS A 122 -3.14 -6.94 -19.14
C HIS A 122 -3.20 -5.52 -19.72
N SER A 123 -2.08 -5.09 -20.30
CA SER A 123 -1.95 -3.78 -20.92
C SER A 123 -2.93 -3.65 -22.08
N LYS A 124 -3.72 -2.57 -22.10
CA LYS A 124 -4.51 -2.16 -23.27
C LYS A 124 -3.64 -1.63 -24.42
N TYR A 125 -2.38 -1.28 -24.11
CA TYR A 125 -1.43 -0.74 -25.08
C TYR A 125 -0.51 -1.82 -25.62
N LYS A 126 -0.28 -1.78 -26.94
CA LYS A 126 0.59 -2.73 -27.65
C LYS A 126 2.09 -2.47 -27.40
N ASN A 127 2.45 -1.28 -26.94
CA ASN A 127 3.84 -0.82 -26.81
C ASN A 127 4.59 -1.43 -25.60
N ASN A 128 3.98 -2.36 -24.87
CA ASN A 128 4.54 -2.96 -23.65
C ASN A 128 5.01 -1.91 -22.62
N PRO A 129 4.10 -1.02 -22.18
CA PRO A 129 4.41 0.00 -21.18
C PRO A 129 4.93 -0.62 -19.87
N ALA A 130 5.81 0.09 -19.19
CA ALA A 130 6.38 -0.31 -17.92
C ALA A 130 6.56 0.88 -16.97
N VAL A 131 6.50 0.63 -15.67
CA VAL A 131 6.72 1.63 -14.61
C VAL A 131 7.99 1.27 -13.85
N PHE A 132 8.87 2.25 -13.63
CA PHE A 132 10.00 2.15 -12.74
C PHE A 132 9.54 2.45 -11.32
N ALA A 133 9.58 1.43 -10.47
CA ALA A 133 9.03 1.51 -9.12
C ALA A 133 9.86 0.72 -8.12
N SER A 134 9.60 0.95 -6.83
CA SER A 134 10.14 0.16 -5.72
C SER A 134 9.05 -0.12 -4.71
N ILE A 135 9.24 -1.19 -3.94
CA ILE A 135 8.49 -1.43 -2.71
C ILE A 135 9.49 -1.66 -1.58
N TYR A 136 9.35 -0.91 -0.49
CA TYR A 136 10.29 -0.94 0.64
C TYR A 136 9.56 -0.70 1.97
N LEU A 137 10.27 -0.95 3.07
CA LEU A 137 9.79 -0.65 4.42
C LEU A 137 10.44 0.64 4.90
N ASP A 138 9.62 1.57 5.37
CA ASP A 138 10.09 2.69 6.17
C ASP A 138 9.80 2.43 7.65
N ALA A 139 10.77 2.69 8.52
CA ALA A 139 10.75 2.25 9.91
C ALA A 139 10.52 3.43 10.85
N ASP A 140 9.31 3.98 10.84
CA ASP A 140 8.93 5.06 11.74
C ASP A 140 7.90 4.60 12.78
N GLY A 141 8.32 4.65 14.06
CA GLY A 141 7.40 4.76 15.20
C GLY A 141 7.17 3.49 16.04
N GLN A 142 7.29 3.68 17.36
CA GLN A 142 6.68 2.80 18.37
C GLN A 142 5.39 3.47 18.84
N GLU A 143 4.26 2.75 18.82
CA GLU A 143 2.98 3.24 19.31
C GLU A 143 2.53 2.44 20.55
N LEU A 144 2.10 3.13 21.59
CA LEU A 144 1.54 2.51 22.80
C LEU A 144 0.03 2.30 22.61
N VAL A 145 -0.40 1.05 22.45
CA VAL A 145 -1.82 0.72 22.26
C VAL A 145 -2.41 -0.03 23.46
N PRO A 146 -3.70 0.13 23.81
CA PRO A 146 -4.35 -0.66 24.85
C PRO A 146 -4.42 -2.15 24.50
N ASN A 147 -4.15 -3.02 25.48
CA ASN A 147 -4.14 -4.47 25.31
C ASN A 147 -5.57 -5.02 25.22
N SER A 148 -5.99 -5.45 24.03
CA SER A 148 -7.36 -5.94 23.75
C SER A 148 -7.65 -7.37 24.23
N LYS A 149 -6.68 -8.06 24.87
CA LYS A 149 -6.83 -9.47 25.28
C LYS A 149 -7.50 -9.72 26.63
N MET A 150 -7.99 -8.70 27.34
CA MET A 150 -8.81 -8.93 28.53
C MET A 150 -10.30 -9.00 28.17
N LYS A 151 -10.77 -10.19 27.77
CA LYS A 151 -12.17 -10.56 28.00
C LYS A 151 -12.40 -10.42 29.51
N THR A 152 -13.27 -9.50 29.91
CA THR A 152 -13.76 -9.37 31.29
C THR A 152 -14.49 -10.66 31.66
N GLY A 153 -13.74 -11.63 32.19
CA GLY A 153 -14.30 -12.75 32.94
C GLY A 153 -14.71 -12.25 34.31
N LEU A 154 -15.89 -11.66 34.42
CA LEU A 154 -16.57 -11.49 35.70
C LEU A 154 -18.09 -11.73 35.50
N ALA A 155 -18.44 -12.96 35.13
CA ALA A 155 -19.78 -13.46 35.45
C ALA A 155 -19.78 -13.74 36.96
N MET A 156 -20.20 -12.76 37.76
CA MET A 156 -20.45 -12.98 39.18
C MET A 156 -21.61 -13.97 39.31
N SER A 157 -21.33 -15.13 39.91
CA SER A 157 -22.37 -15.97 40.48
C SER A 157 -23.02 -15.19 41.63
N LEU A 158 -24.33 -15.02 41.56
CA LEU A 158 -25.15 -14.63 42.69
C LEU A 158 -26.00 -15.84 43.06
N SER A 159 -25.49 -16.65 43.98
CA SER A 159 -26.28 -17.54 44.80
C SER A 159 -26.99 -16.73 45.88
N LYS A 160 -28.32 -16.76 45.90
CA LYS A 160 -29.17 -16.56 47.08
C LYS A 160 -30.30 -17.58 46.94
N ALA A 161 -30.27 -18.65 47.74
CA ALA A 161 -30.81 -18.78 49.10
C ALA A 161 -32.23 -19.35 49.02
#